data_AF-A0A1Y1QUB6-F1
#
_entry.id   AF-A0A1Y1QUB6-F1
#
_cell.length_a   1.000
_cell.length_b   1.000
_cell.length_c   1.000
_cell.angle_alpha   90.00
_cell.angle_beta   90.00
_cell.angle_gamma   90.00
#
_symmetry.space_group_name_H-M   'P 1'
#
loop_
_entity.id
_entity.type
_entity.pdbx_description
1 polymer ?
#
loop_
_entity_poly.entity_id
_entity_poly.type
_entity_poly.pdbx_seq_one_letter_code
_entity_poly.pdbx_strand_id
1 'polypeptide(L)' 'MSYPSAPAATLTAPLSFTGIVEQLRATFRAFPDQRKPSNNTRYTLEDAGLSAFSVFFMQCASFLEYQRRMVENQGRSNA' A
#
# COMPACT_ATOMS: atom_id res chain seq x y z
N MET A 1 -14.17 13.98 19.42
CA MET A 1 -13.44 12.76 19.02
C MET A 1 -11.98 13.13 18.90
N SER A 2 -11.19 12.91 19.94
CA SER A 2 -9.74 13.16 19.91
C SER A 2 -9.07 11.93 19.31
N TYR A 3 -8.51 12.05 18.12
CA TYR A 3 -7.60 11.03 17.63
C TYR A 3 -6.31 11.14 18.44
N PRO A 4 -5.80 10.03 19.01
CA PRO A 4 -4.47 10.06 19.60
C PRO A 4 -3.49 10.46 18.51
N SER A 5 -2.80 11.58 18.70
CA SER A 5 -1.64 11.95 17.90
C SER A 5 -0.55 10.94 18.25
N ALA A 6 -0.45 9.88 17.45
CA ALA A 6 0.69 8.98 17.54
C ALA A 6 1.94 9.82 17.29
N PRO A 7 2.97 9.76 18.15
CA PRO A 7 4.23 10.43 17.86
C PRO A 7 4.69 9.93 16.49
N ALA A 8 4.96 10.86 15.57
CA ALA A 8 5.43 10.54 14.24
C ALA A 8 6.57 9.53 14.39
N ALA A 9 6.33 8.29 13.93
CA ALA A 9 7.26 7.20 14.12
C ALA A 9 8.63 7.67 13.62
N THR A 10 9.59 7.79 14.53
CA THR A 10 10.95 8.13 14.18
C THR A 10 11.40 7.09 13.15
N LEU A 11 11.84 7.52 11.97
CA LEU A 11 12.39 6.65 10.94
C LEU A 11 13.69 6.05 11.48
N THR A 12 13.57 4.98 12.26
CA THR A 12 14.71 4.31 12.92
C THR A 12 15.53 3.48 11.93
N ALA A 13 14.97 3.19 10.75
CA ALA A 13 15.64 2.52 9.65
C ALA A 13 16.19 3.53 8.62
N PRO A 14 17.32 3.24 7.96
CA PRO A 14 17.78 4.02 6.81
C PRO A 14 16.65 4.12 5.78
N LEU A 15 16.54 5.28 5.11
CA LEU A 15 15.59 5.57 4.01
C LEU A 15 15.84 4.65 2.81
N SER A 16 15.56 3.37 3.01
CA SER A 16 15.64 2.29 2.04
C SER A 16 14.23 1.91 1.64
N PHE A 17 14.06 1.43 0.42
CA PHE A 17 12.76 0.94 -0.05
C PHE A 17 12.18 -0.12 0.91
N THR A 18 12.99 -1.10 1.32
CA THR A 18 12.59 -2.12 2.29
C THR A 18 12.16 -1.51 3.63
N GLY A 19 12.93 -0.56 4.16
CA GLY A 19 12.58 0.11 5.42
C GLY A 19 11.25 0.87 5.34
N ILE A 20 10.99 1.54 4.21
CA ILE A 20 9.73 2.25 3.95
C ILE A 20 8.57 1.26 3.86
N VAL A 21 8.73 0.15 3.14
CA VAL A 21 7.69 -0.88 2.99
C VAL A 21 7.36 -1.52 4.34
N GLU A 22 8.35 -1.87 5.16
CA GLU A 22 8.12 -2.45 6.48
C GLU A 22 7.41 -1.47 7.43
N GLN A 23 7.75 -0.18 7.38
CA GLN A 23 7.07 0.83 8.18
C GLN A 23 5.60 0.98 7.77
N LEU A 24 5.30 0.96 6.46
CA LEU A 24 3.93 1.00 5.95
C LEU A 24 3.15 -0.26 6.40
N ARG A 25 3.75 -1.45 6.30
CA ARG A 25 3.16 -2.71 6.78
C ARG A 25 2.78 -2.63 8.24
N ALA A 26 3.73 -2.24 9.10
CA ALA A 26 3.50 -2.12 10.54
C ALA A 26 2.37 -1.14 10.86
N THR A 27 2.31 -0.02 10.13
CA THR A 27 1.27 1.00 10.30
C THR A 27 -0.11 0.48 9.95
N PHE A 28 -0.28 -0.12 8.77
CA PHE A 28 -1.59 -0.62 8.33
C PHE A 28 -2.06 -1.84 9.12
N ARG A 29 -1.14 -2.69 9.61
CA ARG A 29 -1.47 -3.82 10.47
C ARG A 29 -2.02 -3.38 11.83
N ALA A 30 -1.61 -2.22 12.33
CA ALA A 30 -2.10 -1.65 13.58
C ALA A 30 -3.49 -0.99 13.44
N PHE A 31 -4.01 -0.80 12.22
CA PHE A 31 -5.32 -0.17 12.04
C PHE A 31 -6.46 -1.13 12.43
N PRO A 32 -7.46 -0.64 13.18
CA PRO A 32 -8.62 -1.47 13.49
C PRO A 32 -9.44 -1.74 12.22
N ASP A 33 -9.64 -3.02 11.90
CA ASP A 33 -10.49 -3.41 10.76
C ASP A 33 -11.97 -3.44 11.18
N GLN A 34 -12.69 -2.38 10.80
CA GLN A 34 -14.13 -2.20 11.09
C GLN A 34 -15.03 -2.75 9.96
N ARG A 35 -14.46 -3.40 8.94
CA ARG A 35 -15.24 -3.94 7.82
C ARG A 35 -16.03 -5.17 8.28
N LYS A 36 -17.27 -5.30 7.76
CA LYS A 36 -18.09 -6.50 7.99
C LYS A 36 -17.52 -7.70 7.20
N PRO A 37 -17.55 -8.93 7.75
CA PRO A 37 -17.13 -10.12 7.02
C PRO A 37 -17.90 -10.25 5.69
N SER A 38 -17.17 -10.28 4.57
CA SER A 38 -17.72 -10.39 3.22
C SER A 38 -16.63 -10.74 2.22
N ASN A 39 -16.97 -10.91 0.94
CA ASN A 39 -15.95 -11.07 -0.11
C ASN A 39 -14.96 -9.88 -0.19
N ASN A 40 -15.36 -8.70 0.32
CA ASN A 40 -14.53 -7.50 0.36
C ASN A 40 -13.51 -7.49 1.51
N THR A 41 -13.51 -8.50 2.39
CA THR A 41 -12.48 -8.71 3.44
C THR A 41 -11.47 -9.79 3.05
N ARG A 42 -11.44 -10.22 1.77
CA ARG A 42 -10.45 -11.16 1.25
C ARG A 42 -9.01 -10.65 1.42
N TYR A 43 -8.82 -9.34 1.29
CA TYR A 43 -7.52 -8.68 1.47
C TYR A 43 -7.48 -7.96 2.81
N THR A 44 -6.34 -8.07 3.49
CA THR A 44 -6.09 -7.37 4.76
C THR A 44 -6.01 -5.86 4.53
N LEU A 45 -6.16 -5.06 5.59
CA LEU A 45 -5.90 -3.62 5.52
C LEU A 45 -4.44 -3.33 5.13
N GLU A 46 -3.50 -4.21 5.50
CA GLU A 46 -2.11 -4.16 5.09
C GLU A 46 -1.97 -4.28 3.56
N ASP A 47 -2.60 -5.29 2.96
CA ASP A 47 -2.59 -5.50 1.50
C ASP A 47 -3.21 -4.31 0.75
N ALA A 48 -4.36 -3.83 1.24
CA ALA A 48 -5.06 -2.69 0.66
C ALA A 48 -4.19 -1.42 0.73
N GLY A 49 -3.63 -1.12 1.91
CA GLY A 49 -2.76 0.04 2.11
C GLY A 49 -1.52 0.03 1.24
N LEU A 50 -0.82 -1.11 1.17
CA LEU A 50 0.35 -1.25 0.29
C LEU A 50 -0.01 -1.12 -1.19
N SER A 51 -1.14 -1.70 -1.63
CA SER A 51 -1.58 -1.56 -3.02
C SER A 51 -1.84 -0.10 -3.41
N ALA A 52 -2.45 0.69 -2.52
CA ALA A 52 -2.68 2.11 -2.74
C ALA A 52 -1.37 2.92 -2.81
N PHE A 53 -0.37 2.54 -2.01
CA PHE A 53 0.94 3.18 -2.02
C PHE A 53 1.86 2.74 -3.16
N SER A 54 1.55 1.63 -3.85
CA SER A 54 2.40 1.10 -4.92
C SER A 54 2.68 2.10 -6.04
N VAL A 55 1.74 3.00 -6.35
CA VAL A 55 1.85 4.00 -7.41
C VAL A 55 3.02 4.98 -7.21
N PHE A 56 3.41 5.24 -5.95
CA PHE A 56 4.53 6.12 -5.63
C PHE A 56 5.90 5.48 -5.90
N PHE A 57 5.95 4.16 -6.09
CA PHE A 57 7.17 3.41 -6.36
C PHE A 57 7.23 2.88 -7.80
N MET A 58 6.21 3.17 -8.61
CA MET A 58 6.18 2.78 -10.01
C MET A 58 7.25 3.52 -10.81
N GLN A 59 7.93 2.79 -11.70
CA GLN A 59 8.93 3.36 -12.62
C GLN A 59 8.28 3.87 -13.93
N CYS A 60 7.08 4.44 -13.84
CA CYS A 60 6.31 4.98 -14.97
C CYS A 60 5.53 6.22 -14.54
N ALA A 61 5.21 7.10 -15.49
CA ALA A 61 4.68 8.43 -15.21
C ALA A 61 3.20 8.43 -14.80
N SER A 62 2.48 7.31 -14.97
CA SER A 62 1.08 7.18 -14.55
C SER A 62 0.62 5.73 -14.38
N PHE A 63 -0.51 5.55 -13.69
CA PHE A 63 -1.18 4.25 -13.59
C PHE A 63 -1.58 3.69 -14.96
N LEU A 64 -2.07 4.53 -15.88
CA LEU A 64 -2.44 4.08 -17.23
C LEU A 64 -1.21 3.59 -18.02
N GLU A 65 -0.07 4.25 -17.87
CA GLU A 65 1.18 3.79 -18.47
C GLU A 65 1.63 2.46 -17.87
N TYR A 66 1.50 2.30 -16.54
CA TYR A 66 1.74 1.02 -15.87
C TYR A 66 0.87 -0.10 -16.47
N GLN A 67 -0.43 0.14 -16.64
CA GLN A 67 -1.35 -0.85 -17.23
C GLN A 67 -0.96 -1.20 -18.67
N ARG A 68 -0.59 -0.22 -19.50
CA ARG A 68 -0.14 -0.47 -20.88
C ARG A 68 1.11 -1.35 -20.92
N ARG A 69 2.13 -1.03 -20.11
CA ARG A 69 3.34 -1.84 -19.99
C ARG A 69 3.05 -3.26 -19.48
N MET A 70 2.06 -3.42 -18.59
CA MET A 70 1.63 -4.74 -18.11
C MET A 70 1.01 -5.57 -19.22
N VAL A 71 0.20 -4.97 -20.10
CA VAL A 71 -0.37 -5.63 -21.27
C VAL A 71 0.72 -6.03 -22.25
N GLU A 72 1.66 -5.14 -22.55
CA GLU A 72 2.78 -5.42 -23.46
C GLU A 72 3.67 -6.56 -22.96
N ASN A 73 3.99 -6.59 -21.66
CA ASN A 73 4.94 -7.55 -21.09
C ASN A 73 4.28 -8.86 -20.62
N GLN A 74 3.01 -8.84 -20.23
CA GLN A 74 2.33 -9.96 -19.59
C GLN A 74 0.99 -10.35 -20.25
N GLY A 75 0.56 -9.63 -21.30
CA GLY A 75 -0.69 -9.88 -22.02
C GLY A 75 -1.97 -9.55 -21.23
N ARG A 76 -1.86 -8.89 -20.06
CA ARG A 76 -2.99 -8.59 -19.17
C ARG A 76 -2.84 -7.27 -18.43
N SER A 77 -3.96 -6.76 -17.92
CA SER A 77 -4.10 -5.53 -17.15
C SER A 77 -4.83 -5.82 -15.83
N ASN A 78 -4.66 -4.93 -14.84
CA ASN A 78 -5.45 -4.89 -13.61
C ASN A 78 -6.66 -3.95 -13.71
N ALA A 79 -6.68 -3.05 -14.71
CA ALA A 79 -7.88 -2.32 -15.13
C ALA A 79 -8.82 -3.22 -15.94
#